data_AF-A0A970TTM2-F1
#
_entry.id   AF-A0A970TTM2-F1
#
_cell.length_a   1.000
_cell.length_b   1.000
_cell.length_c   1.000
_cell.angle_alpha   90.00
_cell.angle_beta   90.00
_cell.angle_gamma   90.00
#
_symmetry.space_group_name_H-M   'P 1'
#
loop_
_entity.id
_entity.type
_entity.pdbx_description
1 polymer ?
#
loop_
_entity_poly.entity_id
_entity_poly.type
_entity_poly.pdbx_seq_one_letter_code
_entity_poly.pdbx_strand_id
1 'polypeptide(L)'
;MGYFNKTQRDPLELVTIIPDEKPHIFIKKDSVCIKECENKPCTFYCPSRVYYWEDDSIKVLYERCIECGACPYGCPYDNIAWQFPGGGFGVVY
;
A
#
# COMPACT_ATOMS: atom_id res chain seq x y z
N MET A 1 9.38 -15.82 -7.37
CA MET A 1 8.40 -15.36 -6.37
C MET A 1 9.13 -15.01 -5.08
N GLY A 2 9.28 -13.72 -4.76
CA GLY A 2 10.14 -13.26 -3.67
C GLY A 2 9.63 -13.64 -2.27
N TYR A 3 10.16 -14.71 -1.71
CA TYR A 3 10.04 -15.07 -0.30
C TYR A 3 10.83 -14.06 0.55
N PHE A 4 10.17 -13.00 1.04
CA PHE A 4 10.76 -12.10 2.05
C PHE A 4 10.40 -12.56 3.47
N ASN A 5 10.97 -13.71 3.86
CA ASN A 5 10.99 -14.18 5.25
C ASN A 5 12.22 -13.59 5.98
N LYS A 6 12.08 -12.42 6.61
CA LYS A 6 13.00 -12.02 7.70
C LYS A 6 12.47 -12.47 9.08
N THR A 7 11.15 -12.58 9.23
CA THR A 7 10.44 -13.19 10.36
C THR A 7 9.04 -13.60 9.89
N GLN A 8 8.49 -14.69 10.42
CA GLN A 8 7.12 -15.16 10.11
C GLN A 8 6.00 -14.29 10.72
N ARG A 9 6.36 -13.21 11.45
CA ARG A 9 5.41 -12.33 12.15
C ARG A 9 4.94 -11.20 11.25
N ASP A 10 3.67 -10.82 11.39
CA ASP A 10 3.13 -9.63 10.73
C ASP A 10 3.80 -8.38 11.36
N PRO A 11 4.41 -7.47 10.57
CA PRO A 11 4.96 -6.22 11.10
C PRO A 11 3.93 -5.33 11.80
N LEU A 12 2.62 -5.57 11.59
CA LEU A 12 1.54 -4.80 12.18
C LEU A 12 0.92 -5.46 13.42
N GLU A 13 1.51 -6.54 13.95
CA GLU A 13 0.97 -7.32 15.09
C GLU A 13 0.61 -6.45 16.32
N LEU A 14 1.40 -5.40 16.58
CA LEU A 14 1.21 -4.49 17.72
C LEU A 14 0.58 -3.14 17.34
N VAL A 15 0.18 -2.98 16.08
CA VAL A 15 -0.37 -1.72 15.57
C VAL A 15 -1.88 -1.80 15.53
N THR A 16 -2.56 -0.85 16.17
CA THR A 16 -4.02 -0.75 16.07
C THR A 16 -4.39 0.11 14.87
N ILE A 17 -5.25 -0.40 13.99
CA ILE A 17 -5.78 0.33 12.84
C ILE A 17 -7.30 0.18 12.84
N ILE A 18 -8.01 1.30 12.76
CA ILE A 18 -9.46 1.35 12.62
C ILE A 18 -9.76 1.59 11.14
N PRO A 19 -10.09 0.56 10.35
CA PRO A 19 -10.31 0.73 8.91
C PRO A 19 -11.55 1.58 8.63
N ASP A 20 -11.41 2.51 7.68
CA ASP A 20 -12.53 3.26 7.12
C ASP A 20 -13.30 2.36 6.13
N GLU A 21 -14.61 2.57 6.00
CA GLU A 21 -15.40 1.90 4.96
C GLU A 21 -14.96 2.32 3.55
N LYS A 22 -14.39 3.54 3.42
CA LYS A 22 -13.92 4.08 2.16
C LYS A 22 -12.41 3.92 1.99
N PRO A 23 -11.94 3.40 0.85
CA PRO A 23 -10.52 3.42 0.55
C PRO A 23 -10.02 4.87 0.43
N HIS A 24 -8.84 5.13 0.99
CA HIS A 24 -8.16 6.43 0.91
C HIS A 24 -6.92 6.38 0.00
N ILE A 25 -6.75 5.26 -0.71
CA ILE A 25 -5.62 4.98 -1.61
C ILE A 25 -6.18 4.46 -2.93
N PHE A 26 -5.76 5.06 -4.03
CA PHE A 26 -6.21 4.71 -5.37
C PHE A 26 -5.04 4.67 -6.35
N ILE A 27 -5.05 3.68 -7.24
CA ILE A 27 -4.18 3.67 -8.41
C ILE A 27 -4.88 4.47 -9.51
N LYS A 28 -4.20 5.50 -10.06
CA LYS A 28 -4.83 6.39 -11.04
C LYS A 28 -5.07 5.67 -12.37
N LYS A 29 -4.11 4.85 -12.81
CA LYS A 29 -4.16 4.08 -14.07
C LYS A 29 -3.46 2.72 -13.94
N ASP A 30 -4.23 1.64 -13.91
CA ASP A 30 -3.67 0.27 -13.78
C ASP A 30 -2.75 -0.11 -14.94
N SER A 31 -3.03 0.39 -16.15
CA SER A 31 -2.24 0.10 -17.35
C SER A 31 -0.77 0.54 -17.22
N VAL A 32 -0.48 1.63 -16.51
CA VAL A 32 0.89 2.11 -16.23
C VAL A 32 1.61 1.10 -15.34
N CYS A 33 0.92 0.59 -14.31
CA CYS A 33 1.45 -0.42 -13.41
C CYS A 33 1.78 -1.74 -14.12
N ILE A 34 0.99 -2.11 -15.14
CA ILE A 34 1.17 -3.35 -15.91
C ILE A 34 2.27 -3.20 -16.97
N LYS A 35 2.23 -2.11 -17.76
CA LYS A 35 3.05 -1.98 -18.97
C LYS A 35 4.40 -1.29 -18.75
N GLU A 36 4.46 -0.36 -17.80
CA GLU A 36 5.62 0.54 -17.63
C GLU A 36 6.35 0.26 -16.30
N CYS A 37 5.63 -0.16 -15.27
CA CYS A 37 6.20 -0.38 -13.94
C CYS A 37 6.70 -1.82 -13.75
N GLU A 38 7.92 -2.10 -14.22
CA GLU A 38 8.57 -3.41 -14.14
C GLU A 38 8.90 -3.82 -12.69
N ASN A 39 9.63 -2.96 -11.97
CA ASN A 39 10.12 -3.26 -10.62
C ASN A 39 9.09 -3.05 -9.50
N LYS A 40 7.93 -2.46 -9.79
CA LYS A 40 6.81 -2.31 -8.85
C LYS A 40 7.25 -1.84 -7.44
N PRO A 41 8.01 -0.74 -7.31
CA PRO A 41 8.72 -0.39 -6.07
C PRO A 41 7.81 -0.21 -4.84
N CYS A 42 6.54 0.14 -5.06
CA CYS A 42 5.53 0.27 -4.00
C CYS A 42 5.32 -1.01 -3.17
N THR A 43 5.59 -2.20 -3.74
CA THR A 43 5.50 -3.48 -3.01
C THR A 43 6.68 -3.69 -2.05
N PHE A 44 7.77 -2.95 -2.23
CA PHE A 44 9.01 -3.11 -1.48
C PHE A 44 9.19 -2.06 -0.40
N TYR A 45 8.99 -0.78 -0.73
CA TYR A 45 9.22 0.30 0.24
C TYR A 45 8.04 0.49 1.20
N CYS A 46 6.84 0.01 0.87
CA CYS A 46 5.68 0.18 1.74
C CYS A 46 5.88 -0.65 3.03
N PRO A 47 6.04 0.01 4.20
CA PRO A 47 6.40 -0.70 5.43
C PRO A 47 5.30 -1.66 5.90
N SER A 48 4.03 -1.34 5.57
CA SER A 48 2.86 -2.11 5.98
C SER A 48 2.32 -3.06 4.90
N ARG A 49 3.00 -3.12 3.74
CA ARG A 49 2.68 -4.04 2.62
C ARG A 49 1.25 -3.87 2.09
N VAL A 50 0.82 -2.63 1.93
CA VAL A 50 -0.48 -2.27 1.34
C VAL A 50 -0.60 -2.79 -0.09
N TYR A 51 0.48 -2.71 -0.88
CA TYR A 51 0.48 -3.07 -2.29
C TYR A 51 1.01 -4.48 -2.50
N TYR A 52 0.22 -5.30 -3.18
CA TYR A 52 0.66 -6.62 -3.64
C TYR A 52 0.09 -6.90 -5.03
N TRP A 53 0.66 -7.89 -5.70
CA TRP A 53 0.23 -8.30 -7.03
C TRP A 53 -0.37 -9.69 -6.98
N GLU A 54 -1.50 -9.82 -7.64
CA GLU A 54 -2.20 -11.07 -7.86
C GLU A 54 -2.53 -11.12 -9.36
N ASP A 55 -1.95 -12.10 -10.04
CA ASP A 55 -1.90 -12.17 -11.50
C ASP A 55 -1.40 -10.85 -12.13
N ASP A 56 -2.17 -10.27 -13.06
CA ASP A 56 -1.85 -9.00 -13.74
C ASP A 56 -2.55 -7.78 -13.08
N SER A 57 -3.00 -7.91 -11.83
CA SER A 57 -3.70 -6.86 -11.10
C SER A 57 -2.96 -6.46 -9.83
N ILE A 58 -2.79 -5.15 -9.65
CA ILE A 58 -2.36 -4.60 -8.37
C ILE A 58 -3.55 -4.61 -7.40
N LYS A 59 -3.31 -5.12 -6.20
CA LYS A 59 -4.25 -5.09 -5.08
C LYS A 59 -3.75 -4.15 -4.00
N VAL A 60 -4.68 -3.46 -3.35
CA VAL A 60 -4.40 -2.40 -2.38
C VAL A 60 -5.16 -2.69 -1.09
N LEU A 61 -4.45 -3.19 -0.06
CA LEU A 61 -4.98 -3.40 1.28
C LEU A 61 -4.89 -2.09 2.07
N TYR A 62 -5.73 -1.11 1.74
CA TYR A 62 -5.70 0.21 2.36
C TYR A 62 -5.93 0.16 3.89
N GLU A 63 -6.59 -0.88 4.39
CA GLU A 63 -6.81 -1.18 5.81
C GLU A 63 -5.51 -1.43 6.57
N ARG A 64 -4.41 -1.72 5.87
CA ARG A 64 -3.06 -1.88 6.44
C ARG A 64 -2.28 -0.57 6.41
N CYS A 65 -2.83 0.54 5.91
CA CYS A 65 -2.09 1.78 5.82
C CYS A 65 -1.76 2.32 7.21
N ILE A 66 -0.49 2.71 7.40
CA ILE A 66 -0.01 3.36 8.63
C ILE A 66 0.23 4.86 8.43
N GLU A 67 -0.37 5.44 7.40
CA GLU A 67 -0.37 6.88 7.12
C GLU A 67 1.02 7.55 6.97
N CYS A 68 2.05 6.77 6.64
CA CYS A 68 3.41 7.31 6.47
C CYS A 68 3.58 8.30 5.29
N GLY A 69 2.61 8.38 4.37
CA GLY A 69 2.62 9.32 3.24
C GLY A 69 3.67 9.05 2.15
N ALA A 70 4.49 7.99 2.25
CA ALA A 70 5.60 7.76 1.32
C ALA A 70 5.15 7.35 -0.10
N CYS A 71 3.99 6.71 -0.23
CA CYS A 71 3.58 6.08 -1.48
C CYS A 71 3.36 7.00 -2.69
N PRO A 72 2.70 8.18 -2.59
CA PRO A 72 2.61 9.09 -3.73
C PRO A 72 4.00 9.56 -4.21
N TYR A 73 4.96 9.76 -3.30
CA TYR A 73 6.30 10.23 -3.65
C TYR A 73 7.25 9.13 -4.12
N GLY A 74 7.08 7.91 -3.62
CA GLY A 74 7.90 6.75 -4.00
C GLY A 74 7.49 6.11 -5.32
N CYS A 75 6.34 6.47 -5.90
CA CYS A 75 5.91 5.98 -7.20
C CYS A 75 6.61 6.77 -8.31
N PRO A 76 7.46 6.14 -9.16
CA PRO A 76 8.18 6.85 -10.23
C PRO A 76 7.26 7.40 -11.32
N TYR A 77 5.99 6.98 -11.36
CA TYR A 77 5.00 7.36 -12.35
C TYR A 77 3.92 8.32 -11.82
N ASP A 78 4.04 8.79 -10.58
CA ASP A 78 2.99 9.57 -9.90
C ASP A 78 1.59 8.93 -10.07
N ASN A 79 1.51 7.61 -9.89
CA ASN A 79 0.30 6.84 -10.21
C ASN A 79 -0.48 6.40 -8.97
N ILE A 80 -0.14 6.92 -7.79
CA ILE A 80 -0.79 6.61 -6.52
C ILE A 80 -1.42 7.90 -5.99
N ALA A 81 -2.75 7.93 -5.93
CA ALA A 81 -3.48 8.95 -5.20
C ALA A 81 -3.67 8.47 -3.76
N TRP A 82 -3.23 9.28 -2.81
CA TRP A 82 -3.32 8.99 -1.38
C TRP A 82 -3.86 10.21 -0.66
N GLN A 83 -4.77 9.98 0.27
CA GLN A 83 -5.27 10.98 1.20
C GLN A 83 -5.36 10.36 2.60
N PHE A 84 -5.55 11.21 3.61
CA PHE A 84 -5.86 10.70 4.95
C PHE A 84 -7.22 9.97 4.95
N PRO A 85 -7.38 8.93 5.79
CA PRO A 85 -8.68 8.35 6.09
C PRO A 85 -9.66 9.39 6.65
N GLY A 86 -10.95 9.04 6.72
CA GLY A 86 -11.93 9.85 7.45
C GLY A 86 -11.53 10.07 8.92
N GLY A 87 -11.98 11.18 9.51
CA GLY A 87 -11.70 11.47 10.92
C GLY A 87 -12.22 10.38 11.84
N GLY A 88 -11.38 9.88 12.75
CA GLY A 88 -11.69 8.78 13.65
C GLY A 88 -11.31 7.38 13.13
N PHE A 89 -10.83 7.29 11.89
CA PHE A 89 -10.30 6.08 11.28
C PHE A 89 -8.77 6.17 11.12
N GLY A 90 -8.16 5.07 10.70
CA GLY A 90 -6.73 5.00 10.42
C GLY A 90 -5.91 4.39 11.57
N VAL A 91 -4.62 4.68 11.57
CA VAL A 91 -3.68 4.15 12.57
C VAL A 91 -3.84 4.85 13.92
N VAL A 92 -3.78 4.08 15.00
CA VAL A 92 -3.83 4.59 16.38
C VAL A 92 -2.47 4.35 17.04
N TYR A 93 -1.84 5.45 17.48
CA TYR A 93 -0.56 5.46 18.20
C TYR A 93 -0.74 5.64 19.70
#